data_AF-A0A1V5U303-F1
#
_entry.id   AF-A0A1V5U303-F1
#
_cell.length_a   1.000
_cell.length_b   1.000
_cell.length_c   1.000
_cell.angle_alpha   90.00
_cell.angle_beta   90.00
_cell.angle_gamma   90.00
#
_symmetry.space_group_name_H-M   'P 1'
#
loop_
_entity.id
_entity.type
_entity.pdbx_description
1 polymer ?
#
loop_
_entity_poly.entity_id
_entity_poly.type
_entity_poly.pdbx_seq_one_letter_code
_entity_poly.pdbx_strand_id
1 'polypeptide(L)'
;MKRLSISFLSLLAAALLAGCAALDVVASYGRASLGELLAAHPALLVRDETDPYMRLSADGETYLLVSRDFGASGDEDILIQTPLQPFLDAGLDESKLPEGYRADGALFFVCADYGVGTGARADFADALFEAPAYDPGLLTYHGALDHFGVALSHGKFEWAKDEAKNDKDIVFVLDAARLRGLGADAANVAGWTLVTMQDEKGGDFDVLIKAYDLAP
;
A
#
# COMPACT_ATOMS: atom_id res chain seq x y z
N MET A 1 10.99 51.55 -36.04
CA MET A 1 11.37 50.24 -36.61
C MET A 1 11.14 49.17 -35.56
N LYS A 2 10.36 48.14 -35.92
CA LYS A 2 10.02 46.98 -35.08
C LYS A 2 11.29 46.19 -34.72
N ARG A 3 11.37 45.70 -33.48
CA ARG A 3 11.89 44.35 -33.18
C ARG A 3 11.04 43.73 -32.08
N LEU A 4 10.18 42.82 -32.52
CA LEU A 4 9.50 41.82 -31.71
C LEU A 4 10.41 40.59 -31.60
N SER A 5 10.28 39.88 -30.47
CA SER A 5 10.29 38.41 -30.33
C SER A 5 11.35 37.78 -29.42
N ILE A 6 10.86 36.71 -28.77
CA ILE A 6 11.52 35.61 -28.03
C ILE A 6 11.83 35.99 -26.57
N SER A 7 11.09 35.51 -25.56
CA SER A 7 11.06 34.09 -25.15
C SER A 7 9.86 33.83 -24.22
N PHE A 8 8.94 32.94 -24.61
CA PHE A 8 7.92 32.39 -23.71
C PHE A 8 8.05 30.87 -23.77
N LEU A 9 9.17 30.34 -23.26
CA LEU A 9 9.43 28.89 -23.19
C LEU A 9 10.33 28.52 -22.01
N SER A 10 10.08 29.10 -20.83
CA SER A 10 10.89 28.81 -19.63
C SER A 10 10.08 28.55 -18.36
N LEU A 11 8.75 28.66 -18.38
CA LEU A 11 7.92 28.39 -17.19
C LEU A 11 7.50 26.91 -17.04
N LEU A 12 7.62 26.09 -18.09
CA LEU A 12 7.19 24.68 -18.04
C LEU A 12 8.23 23.75 -17.38
N ALA A 13 9.51 24.13 -17.37
CA ALA A 13 10.59 23.31 -16.81
C ALA A 13 10.66 23.36 -15.26
N ALA A 14 10.25 24.46 -14.62
CA ALA A 14 10.31 24.61 -13.17
C ALA A 14 9.22 23.80 -12.43
N ALA A 15 8.05 23.61 -13.04
CA ALA A 15 6.98 22.79 -12.47
C ALA A 15 7.31 21.29 -12.51
N LEU A 16 8.05 20.84 -13.53
CA LEU A 16 8.49 19.45 -13.67
C LEU A 16 9.54 19.07 -12.60
N LEU A 17 10.45 19.99 -12.26
CA LEU A 17 11.48 19.75 -11.23
C LEU A 17 10.91 19.70 -9.81
N ALA A 18 9.86 20.48 -9.53
CA ALA A 18 9.20 20.47 -8.23
C ALA A 18 8.47 19.15 -7.95
N GLY A 19 7.84 18.55 -8.97
CA GLY A 19 7.18 17.24 -8.85
C GLY A 19 8.17 16.10 -8.58
N CYS A 20 9.32 16.08 -9.27
CA CYS A 20 10.35 15.06 -9.04
C CYS A 20 10.96 15.17 -7.63
N ALA A 21 11.22 16.39 -7.15
CA ALA A 21 11.76 16.60 -5.81
C ALA A 21 10.76 16.21 -4.69
N ALA A 22 9.46 16.42 -4.90
CA ALA A 22 8.43 16.02 -3.94
C ALA A 22 8.30 14.49 -3.82
N LEU A 23 8.38 13.76 -4.94
CA LEU A 23 8.37 12.30 -4.95
C LEU A 23 9.61 11.71 -4.25
N ASP A 24 10.78 12.32 -4.47
CA ASP A 24 12.04 11.90 -3.81
C ASP A 24 11.98 12.09 -2.28
N VAL A 25 11.31 13.15 -1.83
CA VAL A 25 11.00 13.40 -0.42
C VAL A 25 10.07 12.32 0.13
N VAL A 26 8.94 12.03 -0.52
CA VAL A 26 8.01 10.99 -0.06
C VAL A 26 8.70 9.63 0.02
N ALA A 27 9.52 9.29 -0.98
CA ALA A 27 10.27 8.04 -0.98
C ALA A 27 11.30 7.97 0.17
N SER A 28 12.09 9.03 0.36
CA SER A 28 13.13 9.07 1.37
C SER A 28 12.56 9.03 2.80
N TYR A 29 11.59 9.89 3.11
CA TYR A 29 10.98 9.96 4.44
C TYR A 29 10.06 8.76 4.71
N GLY A 30 9.37 8.25 3.69
CA GLY A 30 8.58 7.03 3.80
C GLY A 30 9.44 5.85 4.19
N ARG A 31 10.58 5.63 3.52
CA ARG A 31 11.48 4.52 3.83
C ARG A 31 12.10 4.66 5.21
N ALA A 32 12.55 5.86 5.57
CA ALA A 32 13.13 6.12 6.88
C ALA A 32 12.14 5.86 8.02
N SER A 33 10.92 6.40 7.93
CA SER A 33 9.87 6.20 8.94
C SER A 33 9.45 4.75 9.08
N LEU A 34 9.32 4.01 7.97
CA LEU A 34 9.03 2.57 8.02
C LEU A 34 10.16 1.81 8.74
N GLY A 35 11.42 2.13 8.43
CA GLY A 35 12.57 1.54 9.10
C GLY A 35 12.59 1.83 10.61
N GLU A 36 12.28 3.06 11.02
CA GLU A 36 12.19 3.46 12.43
C GLU A 36 11.06 2.72 13.16
N LEU A 37 9.86 2.65 12.56
CA LEU A 37 8.72 1.90 13.09
C LEU A 37 9.05 0.41 13.27
N LEU A 38 9.66 -0.23 12.27
CA LEU A 38 10.03 -1.64 12.34
C LEU A 38 11.16 -1.91 13.34
N ALA A 39 12.06 -0.95 13.56
CA ALA A 39 13.09 -1.03 14.57
C ALA A 39 12.51 -0.90 16.00
N ALA A 40 11.48 -0.07 16.18
CA ALA A 40 10.75 0.07 17.44
C ALA A 40 9.87 -1.15 17.74
N HIS A 41 9.25 -1.75 16.71
CA HIS A 41 8.32 -2.87 16.82
C HIS A 41 8.78 -4.11 16.04
N PRO A 42 9.92 -4.74 16.39
CA PRO A 42 10.47 -5.86 15.63
C PRO A 42 9.60 -7.11 15.62
N ALA A 43 8.58 -7.18 16.49
CA ALA A 43 7.62 -8.27 16.56
C ALA A 43 6.58 -8.25 15.42
N LEU A 44 6.44 -7.12 14.71
CA LEU A 44 5.57 -7.03 13.53
C LEU A 44 6.05 -7.91 12.38
N LEU A 45 7.36 -8.16 12.30
CA LEU A 45 7.96 -8.96 11.24
C LEU A 45 7.97 -10.44 11.60
N VAL A 46 7.43 -11.27 10.71
CA VAL A 46 7.60 -12.72 10.78
C VAL A 46 8.97 -13.08 10.23
N ARG A 47 9.77 -13.74 11.06
CA ARG A 47 11.13 -14.16 10.69
C ARG A 47 11.11 -15.58 10.14
N ASP A 48 11.00 -15.68 8.83
CA ASP A 48 11.28 -16.90 8.07
C ASP A 48 12.13 -16.53 6.85
N GLU A 49 13.39 -16.96 6.85
CA GLU A 49 14.32 -16.70 5.73
C GLU A 49 14.12 -17.66 4.55
N THR A 50 13.31 -18.72 4.74
CA THR A 50 12.97 -19.66 3.69
C THR A 50 11.70 -19.26 2.93
N ASP A 51 10.87 -18.40 3.52
CA ASP A 51 9.71 -17.81 2.86
C ASP A 51 10.21 -16.81 1.78
N PRO A 52 9.76 -16.95 0.51
CA PRO A 52 10.06 -15.99 -0.55
C PRO A 52 9.53 -14.58 -0.24
N TYR A 53 8.61 -14.44 0.71
CA TYR A 53 8.07 -13.17 1.18
C TYR A 53 8.60 -12.78 2.56
N MET A 54 8.86 -11.49 2.73
CA MET A 54 8.93 -10.88 4.05
C MET A 54 7.52 -10.48 4.47
N ARG A 55 7.15 -10.76 5.73
CA ARG A 55 5.78 -10.61 6.21
C ARG A 55 5.71 -9.65 7.38
N LEU A 56 4.77 -8.72 7.32
CA LEU A 56 4.46 -7.76 8.38
C LEU A 56 3.02 -7.95 8.81
N SER A 57 2.77 -8.06 10.12
CA SER A 57 1.41 -8.08 10.68
C SER A 57 1.37 -7.50 12.09
N ALA A 58 0.27 -6.81 12.40
CA ALA A 58 -0.01 -6.31 13.74
C ALA A 58 -0.94 -7.24 14.55
N ASP A 59 -1.68 -8.14 13.91
CA ASP A 59 -2.69 -9.00 14.56
C ASP A 59 -2.45 -10.51 14.38
N GLY A 60 -1.49 -10.90 13.53
CA GLY A 60 -1.23 -12.30 13.20
C GLY A 60 -2.28 -12.94 12.27
N GLU A 61 -3.20 -12.15 11.71
CA GLU A 61 -4.24 -12.63 10.79
C GLU A 61 -4.12 -11.96 9.41
N THR A 62 -4.00 -10.63 9.40
CA THR A 62 -3.82 -9.84 8.20
C THR A 62 -2.35 -9.46 8.06
N TYR A 63 -1.77 -9.75 6.90
CA TYR A 63 -0.35 -9.57 6.62
C TYR A 63 -0.14 -8.72 5.37
N LEU A 64 0.88 -7.88 5.40
CA LEU A 64 1.53 -7.36 4.21
C LEU A 64 2.69 -8.32 3.88
N LEU A 65 2.67 -8.90 2.69
CA LEU A 65 3.73 -9.73 2.16
C LEU A 65 4.46 -8.92 1.11
N VAL A 66 5.78 -8.89 1.19
CA VAL A 66 6.64 -8.22 0.21
C VAL A 66 7.66 -9.23 -0.27
N SER A 67 7.68 -9.48 -1.58
CA SER A 67 8.61 -10.42 -2.19
C SER A 67 10.04 -10.00 -1.89
N ARG A 68 10.87 -10.97 -1.53
CA ARG A 68 12.31 -10.73 -1.35
C ARG A 68 12.97 -10.40 -2.68
N ASP A 69 12.45 -10.91 -3.79
CA ASP A 69 13.00 -10.70 -5.12
C ASP A 69 11.86 -10.62 -6.14
N PHE A 70 11.58 -9.41 -6.62
CA PHE A 70 10.50 -9.17 -7.58
C PHE A 70 10.73 -9.91 -8.91
N GLY A 71 11.99 -10.25 -9.24
CA GLY A 71 12.30 -11.08 -10.39
C GLY A 71 11.89 -12.56 -10.25
N ALA A 72 11.53 -12.99 -9.04
CA ALA A 72 11.18 -14.37 -8.69
C ALA A 72 9.73 -14.56 -8.20
N SER A 73 8.97 -13.49 -7.94
CA SER A 73 7.58 -13.54 -7.47
C SER A 73 6.54 -13.81 -8.56
N GLY A 74 6.90 -13.66 -9.83
CA GLY A 74 5.90 -13.62 -10.90
C GLY A 74 5.05 -12.35 -10.77
N ASP A 75 3.72 -12.49 -10.79
CA ASP A 75 2.80 -11.34 -10.78
C ASP A 75 2.36 -10.92 -9.34
N GLU A 76 3.13 -11.31 -8.34
CA GLU A 76 2.76 -11.20 -6.91
C GLU A 76 3.90 -10.62 -6.07
N ASP A 77 4.31 -9.39 -6.35
CA ASP A 77 5.40 -8.70 -5.65
C ASP A 77 5.02 -8.24 -4.25
N ILE A 78 3.85 -7.62 -4.12
CA ILE A 78 3.30 -7.18 -2.83
C ILE A 78 1.88 -7.72 -2.69
N LEU A 79 1.59 -8.33 -1.54
CA LEU A 79 0.28 -8.86 -1.23
C LEU A 79 -0.26 -8.36 0.10
N ILE A 80 -1.57 -8.14 0.16
CA ILE A 80 -2.31 -8.16 1.42
C ILE A 80 -2.95 -9.55 1.54
N GLN A 81 -2.55 -10.32 2.55
CA GLN A 81 -3.14 -11.60 2.89
C GLN A 81 -4.05 -11.45 4.12
N THR A 82 -5.24 -12.04 4.10
CA THR A 82 -6.18 -12.02 5.23
C THR A 82 -7.04 -13.31 5.25
N PRO A 83 -7.71 -13.68 6.35
CA PRO A 83 -8.65 -14.79 6.33
C PRO A 83 -9.77 -14.56 5.32
N LEU A 84 -10.10 -15.60 4.54
CA LEU A 84 -11.12 -15.56 3.49
C LEU A 84 -12.54 -15.63 4.04
N GLN A 85 -12.75 -16.42 5.11
CA GLN A 85 -14.08 -16.73 5.62
C GLN A 85 -14.96 -15.49 5.92
N PRO A 86 -14.45 -14.42 6.57
CA PRO A 86 -15.25 -13.21 6.80
C PRO A 86 -15.80 -12.56 5.52
N PHE A 87 -15.10 -12.70 4.39
CA PHE A 87 -15.56 -12.17 3.10
C PHE A 87 -16.60 -13.09 2.46
N LEU A 88 -16.44 -14.41 2.58
CA LEU A 88 -17.44 -15.38 2.12
C LEU A 88 -18.74 -15.27 2.90
N ASP A 89 -18.65 -15.10 4.23
CA ASP A 89 -19.81 -14.90 5.09
C ASP A 89 -20.55 -13.60 4.74
N ALA A 90 -19.82 -12.60 4.26
CA ALA A 90 -20.37 -11.36 3.72
C ALA A 90 -20.88 -11.49 2.27
N GLY A 91 -20.74 -12.64 1.61
CA GLY A 91 -21.29 -12.89 0.28
C GLY A 91 -20.32 -12.73 -0.89
N LEU A 92 -19.00 -12.61 -0.64
CA LEU A 92 -17.98 -12.64 -1.69
C LEU A 92 -18.16 -13.89 -2.57
N ASP A 93 -18.24 -13.69 -3.88
CA ASP A 93 -18.30 -14.77 -4.86
C ASP A 93 -16.90 -15.06 -5.42
N GLU A 94 -16.26 -16.11 -4.89
CA GLU A 94 -14.91 -16.52 -5.29
C GLU A 94 -14.78 -16.79 -6.80
N SER A 95 -15.86 -17.22 -7.46
CA SER A 95 -15.84 -17.51 -8.89
C SER A 95 -15.71 -16.25 -9.77
N LYS A 96 -15.84 -15.06 -9.16
CA LYS A 96 -15.75 -13.76 -9.83
C LYS A 96 -14.43 -13.03 -9.58
N LEU A 97 -13.50 -13.59 -8.80
CA LEU A 97 -12.24 -12.92 -8.50
C LEU A 97 -11.49 -12.58 -9.80
N PRO A 98 -11.22 -11.28 -10.05
CA PRO A 98 -10.46 -10.85 -11.21
C PRO A 98 -8.96 -10.89 -10.88
N GLU A 99 -8.14 -10.53 -11.87
CA GLU A 99 -6.72 -10.23 -11.65
C GLU A 99 -6.53 -9.20 -10.52
N GLY A 100 -5.46 -9.40 -9.74
CA GLY A 100 -5.18 -8.64 -8.52
C GLY A 100 -5.91 -9.17 -7.27
N TYR A 101 -6.73 -10.21 -7.40
CA TYR A 101 -7.26 -10.97 -6.27
C TYR A 101 -6.97 -12.45 -6.41
N ARG A 102 -6.80 -13.14 -5.28
CA ARG A 102 -6.68 -14.59 -5.24
C ARG A 102 -7.29 -15.15 -3.96
N ALA A 103 -7.88 -16.34 -4.07
CA ALA A 103 -8.24 -17.17 -2.93
C ALA A 103 -7.40 -18.45 -2.98
N ASP A 104 -6.86 -18.86 -1.84
CA ASP A 104 -6.15 -20.13 -1.69
C ASP A 104 -6.46 -20.74 -0.31
N GLY A 105 -7.20 -21.84 -0.30
CA GLY A 105 -7.68 -22.47 0.92
C GLY A 105 -8.50 -21.51 1.77
N ALA A 106 -8.00 -21.18 2.97
CA ALA A 106 -8.67 -20.29 3.92
C ALA A 106 -8.22 -18.82 3.80
N LEU A 107 -7.41 -18.49 2.80
CA LEU A 107 -6.76 -17.18 2.67
C LEU A 107 -7.27 -16.42 1.44
N PHE A 108 -7.44 -15.12 1.64
CA PHE A 108 -7.79 -14.14 0.61
C PHE A 108 -6.61 -13.19 0.41
N PHE A 109 -6.31 -12.89 -0.84
CA PHE A 109 -5.16 -12.08 -1.24
C PHE A 109 -5.60 -10.95 -2.15
N VAL A 110 -5.08 -9.75 -1.88
CA VAL A 110 -4.95 -8.67 -2.88
C VAL A 110 -3.51 -8.66 -3.35
N CYS A 111 -3.29 -8.79 -4.66
CA CYS A 111 -1.99 -9.01 -5.27
C CYS A 111 -1.61 -7.83 -6.17
N ALA A 112 -0.34 -7.45 -6.18
CA ALA A 112 0.18 -6.44 -7.08
C ALA A 112 1.54 -6.87 -7.66
N ASP A 113 1.68 -6.68 -8.97
CA ASP A 113 2.91 -6.82 -9.75
C ASP A 113 3.45 -5.40 -10.06
N TYR A 114 4.74 -5.19 -9.82
CA TYR A 114 5.44 -3.95 -10.16
C TYR A 114 6.59 -4.17 -11.13
N GLY A 115 6.78 -5.40 -11.60
CA GLY A 115 7.68 -5.76 -12.68
C GLY A 115 8.95 -6.47 -12.21
N VAL A 116 9.88 -6.65 -13.16
CA VAL A 116 11.05 -7.50 -12.92
C VAL A 116 12.06 -6.78 -12.04
N GLY A 117 12.11 -7.20 -10.77
CA GLY A 117 13.05 -6.78 -9.73
C GLY A 117 14.52 -6.65 -10.17
N THR A 118 15.29 -5.96 -9.35
CA THR A 118 16.75 -5.77 -9.49
C THR A 118 17.56 -6.75 -8.62
N GLY A 119 16.87 -7.72 -8.01
CA GLY A 119 17.44 -8.83 -7.24
C GLY A 119 17.00 -8.85 -5.78
N ALA A 120 17.44 -9.89 -5.06
CA ALA A 120 16.99 -10.14 -3.70
C ALA A 120 17.33 -9.04 -2.68
N ARG A 121 16.42 -8.82 -1.75
CA ARG A 121 16.49 -7.88 -0.62
C ARG A 121 16.44 -8.61 0.71
N ALA A 122 17.25 -8.14 1.65
CA ALA A 122 17.32 -8.69 3.00
C ALA A 122 16.50 -7.90 4.03
N ASP A 123 16.20 -6.64 3.74
CA ASP A 123 15.45 -5.73 4.61
C ASP A 123 14.04 -5.47 4.06
N PHE A 124 13.05 -5.41 4.95
CA PHE A 124 11.64 -5.25 4.58
C PHE A 124 11.37 -3.91 3.89
N ALA A 125 11.88 -2.81 4.45
CA ALA A 125 11.69 -1.48 3.86
C ALA A 125 12.40 -1.41 2.51
N ASP A 126 13.59 -1.98 2.38
CA ASP A 126 14.32 -2.02 1.11
C ASP A 126 13.57 -2.79 0.02
N ALA A 127 12.93 -3.91 0.36
CA ALA A 127 12.09 -4.65 -0.58
C ALA A 127 10.82 -3.88 -0.94
N LEU A 128 10.14 -3.29 0.04
CA LEU A 128 8.91 -2.55 -0.23
C LEU A 128 9.17 -1.36 -1.15
N PHE A 129 10.30 -0.69 -0.97
CA PHE A 129 10.71 0.47 -1.75
C PHE A 129 11.32 0.12 -3.12
N GLU A 130 11.36 -1.15 -3.49
CA GLU A 130 11.62 -1.57 -4.86
C GLU A 130 10.45 -1.21 -5.79
N ALA A 131 9.20 -1.42 -5.36
CA ALA A 131 8.00 -1.09 -6.12
C ALA A 131 7.97 0.36 -6.66
N PRO A 132 8.19 1.41 -5.84
CA PRO A 132 8.21 2.78 -6.32
C PRO A 132 9.39 3.16 -7.21
N ALA A 133 10.43 2.31 -7.33
CA ALA A 133 11.45 2.50 -8.35
C ALA A 133 10.91 2.20 -9.76
N TYR A 134 9.86 1.37 -9.88
CA TYR A 134 9.16 1.06 -11.13
C TYR A 134 8.03 2.04 -11.41
N ASP A 135 7.21 2.33 -10.40
CA ASP A 135 6.15 3.34 -10.48
C ASP A 135 6.16 4.24 -9.23
N PRO A 136 6.81 5.42 -9.31
CA PRO A 136 6.84 6.38 -8.21
C PRO A 136 5.46 6.83 -7.74
N GLY A 137 4.41 6.70 -8.58
CA GLY A 137 3.04 7.06 -8.24
C GLY A 137 2.37 6.14 -7.21
N LEU A 138 2.99 4.99 -6.91
CA LEU A 138 2.50 4.04 -5.90
C LEU A 138 2.69 4.53 -4.48
N LEU A 139 3.72 5.37 -4.26
CA LEU A 139 3.95 5.99 -2.97
C LEU A 139 3.06 7.20 -2.81
N THR A 140 2.34 7.21 -1.70
CA THR A 140 1.39 8.26 -1.35
C THR A 140 1.73 8.84 0.01
N TYR A 141 1.24 10.05 0.25
CA TYR A 141 1.32 10.70 1.55
C TYR A 141 -0.01 11.35 1.89
N HIS A 142 -0.63 10.91 2.98
CA HIS A 142 -1.88 11.44 3.50
C HIS A 142 -1.59 12.55 4.52
N GLY A 143 -1.41 13.79 4.03
CA GLY A 143 -0.94 14.91 4.86
C GLY A 143 -1.80 15.24 6.09
N ALA A 144 -3.11 14.99 6.06
CA ALA A 144 -3.97 15.23 7.22
C ALA A 144 -3.84 14.18 8.34
N LEU A 145 -3.30 12.99 7.99
CA LEU A 145 -3.05 11.91 8.93
C LEU A 145 -1.56 11.70 9.16
N ASP A 146 -0.68 12.43 8.47
CA ASP A 146 0.77 12.19 8.49
C ASP A 146 1.14 10.71 8.20
N HIS A 147 0.43 10.05 7.29
CA HIS A 147 0.72 8.68 6.88
C HIS A 147 1.39 8.63 5.50
N PHE A 148 2.38 7.76 5.36
CA PHE A 148 2.84 7.29 4.06
C PHE A 148 2.05 6.05 3.66
N GLY A 149 2.06 5.70 2.38
CA GLY A 149 1.47 4.45 1.96
C GLY A 149 1.93 3.98 0.59
N VAL A 150 1.75 2.68 0.37
CA VAL A 150 1.99 1.99 -0.90
C VAL A 150 0.66 1.49 -1.44
N ALA A 151 0.31 1.90 -2.65
CA ALA A 151 -0.91 1.48 -3.33
C ALA A 151 -0.73 0.11 -3.98
N LEU A 152 -1.71 -0.78 -3.79
CA LEU A 152 -1.86 -2.04 -4.51
C LEU A 152 -3.01 -1.90 -5.54
N SER A 153 -3.16 -2.89 -6.41
CA SER A 153 -4.20 -2.93 -7.45
C SER A 153 -5.62 -2.65 -6.93
N HIS A 154 -5.97 -3.20 -5.76
CA HIS A 154 -7.28 -3.04 -5.13
C HIS A 154 -7.21 -2.81 -3.62
N GLY A 155 -6.12 -2.23 -3.16
CA GLY A 155 -5.89 -1.98 -1.74
C GLY A 155 -4.74 -1.03 -1.50
N LYS A 156 -4.41 -0.84 -0.24
CA LYS A 156 -3.31 0.02 0.19
C LYS A 156 -2.79 -0.46 1.53
N PHE A 157 -1.50 -0.27 1.74
CA PHE A 157 -0.92 -0.32 3.07
C PHE A 157 -0.39 1.06 3.42
N GLU A 158 -0.70 1.53 4.63
CA GLU A 158 -0.24 2.82 5.14
C GLU A 158 0.49 2.65 6.47
N TRP A 159 1.45 3.53 6.70
CA TRP A 159 2.16 3.61 7.98
C TRP A 159 2.35 5.07 8.40
N ALA A 160 2.43 5.30 9.70
CA ALA A 160 2.66 6.62 10.28
C ALA A 160 4.06 7.15 9.97
N LYS A 161 4.16 8.46 9.77
CA LYS A 161 5.45 9.16 9.71
C LYS A 161 6.16 9.19 11.06
N ASP A 162 5.41 9.29 12.16
CA ASP A 162 5.93 9.37 13.53
C ASP A 162 4.90 8.73 14.48
N GLU A 163 5.15 7.47 14.87
CA GLU A 163 4.23 6.69 15.72
C GLU A 163 3.92 7.37 17.07
N ALA A 164 4.80 8.24 17.56
CA ALA A 164 4.56 8.94 18.83
C ALA A 164 3.54 10.09 18.71
N LYS A 165 3.12 10.44 17.49
CA LYS A 165 2.22 11.57 17.21
C LYS A 165 0.97 11.19 16.42
N ASN A 166 0.87 9.93 16.00
CA ASN A 166 -0.20 9.45 15.14
C ASN A 166 -1.19 8.60 15.95
N ASP A 167 -2.49 8.72 15.64
CA ASP A 167 -3.54 7.92 16.32
C ASP A 167 -3.54 6.46 15.86
N LYS A 168 -2.98 6.19 14.68
CA LYS A 168 -2.83 4.88 14.06
C LYS A 168 -1.46 4.84 13.40
N ASP A 169 -0.78 3.71 13.51
CA ASP A 169 0.59 3.56 13.02
C ASP A 169 0.67 2.69 11.79
N ILE A 170 -0.28 1.75 11.64
CA ILE A 170 -0.38 0.83 10.52
C ILE A 170 -1.83 0.71 10.10
N VAL A 171 -2.09 0.79 8.78
CA VAL A 171 -3.43 0.60 8.21
C VAL A 171 -3.38 -0.28 6.98
N PHE A 172 -4.20 -1.33 6.97
CA PHE A 172 -4.54 -2.09 5.78
C PHE A 172 -5.85 -1.57 5.21
N VAL A 173 -5.90 -1.34 3.91
CA VAL A 173 -7.05 -0.78 3.21
C VAL A 173 -7.42 -1.66 2.03
N LEU A 174 -8.71 -1.95 1.86
CA LEU A 174 -9.25 -2.66 0.70
C LEU A 174 -10.34 -1.81 0.04
N ASP A 175 -10.42 -1.86 -1.30
CA ASP A 175 -11.45 -1.16 -2.07
C ASP A 175 -12.83 -1.81 -1.85
N ALA A 176 -13.71 -1.12 -1.12
CA ALA A 176 -15.03 -1.64 -0.78
C ALA A 176 -15.96 -1.68 -2.00
N ALA A 177 -15.82 -0.76 -2.97
CA ALA A 177 -16.63 -0.75 -4.17
C ALA A 177 -16.33 -1.98 -5.04
N ARG A 178 -15.05 -2.36 -5.14
CA ARG A 178 -14.64 -3.59 -5.83
C ARG A 178 -15.18 -4.83 -5.14
N LEU A 179 -15.03 -4.95 -3.82
CA LEU A 179 -15.57 -6.07 -3.07
C LEU A 179 -17.09 -6.24 -3.24
N ARG A 180 -17.85 -5.12 -3.25
CA ARG A 180 -19.29 -5.14 -3.56
C ARG A 180 -19.57 -5.62 -4.98
N GLY A 181 -18.76 -5.21 -5.95
CA GLY A 181 -18.83 -5.72 -7.32
C GLY A 181 -18.62 -7.24 -7.42
N LEU A 182 -17.88 -7.82 -6.47
CA LEU A 182 -17.64 -9.25 -6.33
C LEU A 182 -18.70 -9.97 -5.49
N GLY A 183 -19.73 -9.27 -5.01
CA GLY A 183 -20.85 -9.84 -4.26
C GLY A 183 -20.77 -9.66 -2.74
N ALA A 184 -19.64 -9.20 -2.20
CA ALA A 184 -19.49 -9.01 -0.77
C ALA A 184 -20.28 -7.80 -0.27
N ASP A 185 -21.01 -7.97 0.83
CA ASP A 185 -21.52 -6.88 1.64
C ASP A 185 -20.40 -6.32 2.52
N ALA A 186 -19.68 -5.34 1.97
CA ALA A 186 -18.54 -4.72 2.63
C ALA A 186 -18.86 -4.22 4.06
N ALA A 187 -20.09 -3.78 4.34
CA ALA A 187 -20.46 -3.30 5.67
C ALA A 187 -20.49 -4.42 6.74
N ASN A 188 -20.52 -5.68 6.32
CA ASN A 188 -20.67 -6.85 7.19
C ASN A 188 -19.48 -7.82 7.13
N VAL A 189 -18.34 -7.40 6.56
CA VAL A 189 -17.10 -8.18 6.62
C VAL A 189 -16.53 -8.11 8.04
N ALA A 190 -16.61 -9.22 8.77
CA ALA A 190 -16.16 -9.27 10.16
C ALA A 190 -14.67 -8.93 10.30
N GLY A 191 -14.33 -8.13 11.31
CA GLY A 191 -12.94 -7.70 11.58
C GLY A 191 -12.46 -6.53 10.72
N TRP A 192 -13.29 -6.00 9.82
CA TRP A 192 -12.99 -4.83 9.00
C TRP A 192 -13.97 -3.69 9.30
N THR A 193 -13.48 -2.45 9.26
CA THR A 193 -14.32 -1.25 9.43
C THR A 193 -14.58 -0.62 8.06
N LEU A 194 -15.85 -0.43 7.70
CA LEU A 194 -16.22 0.36 6.53
C LEU A 194 -16.09 1.86 6.83
N VAL A 195 -15.34 2.57 6.01
CA VAL A 195 -15.12 4.02 6.13
C VAL A 195 -15.36 4.68 4.78
N THR A 196 -16.09 5.79 4.79
CA THR A 196 -16.21 6.68 3.63
C THR A 196 -15.12 7.76 3.73
N MET A 197 -14.30 7.84 2.69
CA MET A 197 -13.23 8.82 2.51
C MET A 197 -13.57 9.77 1.36
N GLN A 198 -12.87 10.90 1.27
CA GLN A 198 -12.98 11.84 0.17
C GLN A 198 -11.70 11.87 -0.66
N ASP A 199 -11.85 11.82 -1.98
CA ASP A 199 -10.74 12.04 -2.90
C ASP A 199 -10.34 13.53 -2.93
N GLU A 200 -9.25 13.85 -3.63
CA GLU A 200 -8.75 15.23 -3.75
C GLU A 200 -9.74 16.19 -4.44
N LYS A 201 -10.75 15.65 -5.14
CA LYS A 201 -11.80 16.41 -5.83
C LYS A 201 -13.08 16.51 -4.98
N GLY A 202 -13.07 15.97 -3.76
CA GLY A 202 -14.21 15.94 -2.84
C GLY A 202 -15.25 14.87 -3.17
N GLY A 203 -14.91 13.88 -4.00
CA GLY A 203 -15.74 12.72 -4.28
C GLY A 203 -15.64 11.69 -3.16
N ASP A 204 -16.79 11.23 -2.67
CA ASP A 204 -16.84 10.18 -1.65
C ASP A 204 -16.52 8.80 -2.26
N PHE A 205 -15.74 8.01 -1.56
CA PHE A 205 -15.50 6.60 -1.86
C PHE A 205 -15.37 5.78 -0.56
N ASP A 206 -15.74 4.51 -0.63
CA ASP A 206 -15.72 3.64 0.54
C ASP A 206 -14.52 2.69 0.50
N VAL A 207 -13.95 2.45 1.69
CA VAL A 207 -12.89 1.46 1.91
C VAL A 207 -13.18 0.60 3.12
N LEU A 208 -12.65 -0.62 3.13
CA LEU A 208 -12.52 -1.42 4.34
C LEU A 208 -11.15 -1.19 4.95
N ILE A 209 -11.10 -0.92 6.24
CA ILE A 209 -9.84 -0.72 6.96
C ILE A 209 -9.68 -1.67 8.15
N LYS A 210 -8.43 -2.09 8.35
CA LYS A 210 -7.89 -2.61 9.61
C LYS A 210 -6.76 -1.67 10.03
N ALA A 211 -6.97 -0.93 11.10
CA ALA A 211 -6.05 0.10 11.57
C ALA A 211 -5.57 -0.22 12.99
N TYR A 212 -4.27 -0.07 13.24
CA TYR A 212 -3.63 -0.45 14.49
C TYR A 212 -2.88 0.74 15.08
N ASP A 213 -2.91 0.83 16.39
CA ASP A 213 -2.09 1.70 17.22
C ASP A 213 -1.08 0.78 17.93
N LEU A 214 0.21 1.06 17.74
CA LEU A 214 1.32 0.25 18.23
C LEU A 214 1.89 0.82 19.54
N ALA A 215 1.47 2.01 19.94
CA ALA A 215 1.77 2.53 21.26
C ALA A 215 1.05 1.68 22.34
N PRO A 216 1.70 1.42 23.48
CA PRO A 216 1.13 0.63 24.57
C PRO A 216 -0.03 1.32 25.32
#